data_AF-A0A2V7HJR8-F1
#
_entry.id   AF-A0A2V7HJR8-F1
#
_cell.length_a   1.000
_cell.length_b   1.000
_cell.length_c   1.000
_cell.angle_alpha   90.00
_cell.angle_beta   90.00
_cell.angle_gamma   90.00
#
_symmetry.space_group_name_H-M   'P 1'
#
loop_
_entity.id
_entity.type
_entity.pdbx_description
1 polymer ?
#
loop_
_entity_poly.entity_id
_entity_poly.type
_entity_poly.pdbx_seq_one_letter_code
_entity_poly.pdbx_strand_id
1 'polypeptide(L)'
;MGGAARSFEPETTISRRRFVVTAALGTATTMVPKTSVAKPSSRVASADDVGLKLGVASYSLRNFSREQAIDMTKSLGVRYINFKSVHLAYDAAPAEFAKARAELAAAGLELVGGGMITFETDTDDGVRKYFDYAKAAGMPVIVCTCKADVLPRIEKFVKQYDIKIAIHNHGPEDPNFPSPYDALKAVKSMDPRMGLCIDLGHTVRAGTDPVRAVADAGPRLLDMHAKDLRDFHAVESQCVVGEGKIPIPEVFRQLRAIRYAGYVNLEYEIEPDNPLPGMRQSLAYMHGVLAGLAATRS
;
A
#
# COMPACT_ATOMS: atom_id res chain seq x y z
N MET A 1 -47.82 56.42 25.82
CA MET A 1 -46.54 56.42 26.57
C MET A 1 -45.44 56.40 25.52
N GLY A 2 -44.65 57.44 25.25
CA GLY A 2 -44.15 58.52 26.08
C GLY A 2 -42.63 58.37 26.19
N GLY A 3 -41.88 59.09 25.33
CA GLY A 3 -40.40 59.25 25.38
C GLY A 3 -39.61 58.04 24.87
N ALA A 4 -38.45 58.16 24.20
CA ALA A 4 -37.53 59.27 24.12
C ALA A 4 -36.76 59.28 22.79
N ALA A 5 -36.38 60.49 22.39
CA ALA A 5 -35.58 60.85 21.23
C ALA A 5 -34.09 60.56 21.41
N ARG A 6 -33.38 60.41 20.27
CA ARG A 6 -32.04 60.91 19.87
C ARG A 6 -31.60 60.08 18.65
N SER A 7 -31.77 60.50 17.40
CA SER A 7 -31.21 61.62 16.62
C SER A 7 -29.77 61.40 16.12
N PHE A 8 -29.64 61.55 14.79
CA PHE A 8 -28.47 61.84 13.94
C PHE A 8 -27.63 60.68 13.35
N GLU A 9 -27.86 60.45 12.06
CA GLU A 9 -26.94 59.89 11.05
C GLU A 9 -25.84 60.92 10.65
N PRO A 10 -25.04 60.72 9.56
CA PRO A 10 -23.98 59.74 9.31
C PRO A 10 -22.66 60.45 8.89
N GLU A 11 -21.77 59.72 8.20
CA GLU A 11 -20.57 60.14 7.46
C GLU A 11 -19.23 60.25 8.22
N THR A 12 -18.24 59.47 7.78
CA THR A 12 -17.36 59.96 6.71
C THR A 12 -16.47 58.84 6.17
N THR A 13 -16.40 58.82 4.85
CA THR A 13 -15.55 58.05 3.96
C THR A 13 -14.07 58.42 4.14
N ILE A 14 -13.16 57.44 4.05
CA ILE A 14 -11.76 57.74 3.69
C ILE A 14 -11.40 56.98 2.42
N SER A 15 -10.92 57.81 1.50
CA SER A 15 -10.80 57.66 0.07
C SER A 15 -9.49 56.98 -0.34
N ARG A 16 -9.58 56.27 -1.47
CA ARG A 16 -8.47 55.78 -2.28
C ARG A 16 -7.68 56.98 -2.83
N ARG A 17 -6.39 57.07 -2.51
CA ARG A 17 -5.45 57.90 -3.28
C ARG A 17 -4.38 57.04 -3.94
N ARG A 18 -4.52 56.94 -5.26
CA ARG A 18 -3.44 56.66 -6.21
C ARG A 18 -2.37 57.74 -6.06
N PHE A 19 -1.11 57.33 -6.05
CA PHE A 19 0.00 58.23 -6.34
C PHE A 19 0.75 57.66 -7.54
N VAL A 20 0.62 58.37 -8.67
CA VAL A 20 1.48 58.24 -9.83
C VAL A 20 2.34 59.51 -9.83
N VAL A 21 3.65 59.34 -9.74
CA VAL A 21 4.62 60.35 -10.18
C VAL A 21 5.69 59.63 -10.99
N THR A 22 5.90 60.13 -12.20
CA THR A 22 6.82 59.60 -13.20
C THR A 22 8.11 60.44 -13.23
N ALA A 23 9.24 59.71 -13.36
CA ALA A 23 10.55 60.07 -13.93
C ALA A 23 11.51 61.05 -13.23
N ALA A 24 12.72 60.56 -12.92
CA ALA A 24 13.94 60.89 -13.68
C ALA A 24 15.09 59.92 -13.34
N LEU A 25 15.99 59.70 -14.31
CA LEU A 25 17.11 58.75 -14.32
C LEU A 25 18.18 59.01 -13.25
N GLY A 26 18.76 57.93 -12.73
CA GLY A 26 20.05 57.93 -12.02
C GLY A 26 20.49 56.51 -11.69
N THR A 27 21.49 55.99 -12.40
CA THR A 27 22.10 54.68 -12.14
C THR A 27 22.96 54.75 -10.88
N ALA A 28 22.53 54.08 -9.81
CA ALA A 28 23.36 53.72 -8.68
C ALA A 28 23.03 52.29 -8.22
N THR A 29 23.95 51.36 -8.45
CA THR A 29 23.87 49.98 -7.98
C THR A 29 24.15 49.92 -6.49
N THR A 30 23.11 49.80 -5.67
CA THR A 30 23.23 49.40 -4.25
C THR A 30 22.57 48.04 -4.07
N MET A 31 23.39 47.01 -3.86
CA MET A 31 22.94 45.65 -3.50
C MET A 31 22.28 45.71 -2.11
N VAL A 32 20.96 45.52 -2.06
CA VAL A 32 20.24 45.24 -0.80
C VAL A 32 20.07 43.73 -0.68
N PRO A 33 20.54 43.07 0.39
CA PRO A 33 20.32 41.64 0.55
C PRO A 33 18.83 41.40 0.79
N LYS A 34 18.18 40.71 -0.15
CA LYS A 34 16.85 40.15 0.07
C LYS A 34 16.97 39.01 1.08
N THR A 35 16.70 39.29 2.34
CA THR A 35 16.42 38.24 3.33
C THR A 35 15.10 37.58 2.94
N SER A 36 15.21 36.47 2.21
CA SER A 36 14.09 35.58 1.94
C SER A 36 13.66 34.92 3.24
N VAL A 37 12.58 35.40 3.83
CA VAL A 37 11.88 34.67 4.90
C VAL A 37 11.31 33.41 4.28
N ALA A 38 12.01 32.29 4.46
CA ALA A 38 11.51 30.98 4.08
C ALA A 38 10.24 30.69 4.89
N LYS A 39 9.11 30.53 4.19
CA LYS A 39 7.91 29.95 4.80
C LYS A 39 8.24 28.53 5.26
N PRO A 40 7.90 28.12 6.49
CA PRO A 40 8.06 26.73 6.88
C PRO A 40 7.14 25.89 5.99
N SER A 41 7.74 25.08 5.11
CA SER A 41 7.04 24.03 4.41
C SER A 41 6.70 22.97 5.45
N SER A 42 5.49 22.99 5.99
CA SER A 42 4.92 21.86 6.72
C SER A 42 4.64 20.74 5.71
N ARG A 43 5.68 20.09 5.22
CA ARG A 43 5.54 18.82 4.53
C ARG A 43 5.18 17.82 5.62
N VAL A 44 3.90 17.47 5.70
CA VAL A 44 3.50 16.24 6.41
C VAL A 44 4.36 15.15 5.78
N ALA A 45 5.24 14.54 6.56
CA ALA A 45 6.07 13.45 6.10
C ALA A 45 5.15 12.42 5.43
N SER A 46 5.43 12.09 4.18
CA SER A 46 4.71 11.00 3.54
C SER A 46 5.03 9.72 4.32
N ALA A 47 4.11 8.77 4.41
CA ALA A 47 4.38 7.50 5.09
C ALA A 47 5.63 6.79 4.56
N ASP A 48 5.98 7.05 3.31
CA ASP A 48 7.19 6.56 2.65
C ASP A 48 8.47 7.11 3.30
N ASP A 49 8.45 8.33 3.86
CA ASP A 49 9.57 8.92 4.61
C ASP A 49 9.80 8.22 5.97
N VAL A 50 8.83 7.42 6.44
CA VAL A 50 8.92 6.65 7.71
C VAL A 50 9.43 5.22 7.49
N GLY A 51 9.62 4.82 6.22
CA GLY A 51 10.35 3.63 5.79
C GLY A 51 9.50 2.40 5.47
N LEU A 52 8.20 2.40 5.75
CA LEU A 52 7.28 1.34 5.33
C LEU A 52 6.31 1.86 4.27
N LYS A 53 6.15 1.08 3.21
CA LYS A 53 5.34 1.43 2.04
C LYS A 53 3.96 0.80 2.18
N LEU A 54 2.92 1.62 2.28
CA LEU A 54 1.53 1.15 2.37
C LEU A 54 0.86 1.14 0.99
N GLY A 55 0.20 0.03 0.66
CA GLY A 55 -0.50 -0.16 -0.59
C GLY A 55 -1.85 -0.82 -0.43
N VAL A 56 -2.46 -1.21 -1.55
CA VAL A 56 -3.74 -1.93 -1.60
C VAL A 56 -3.55 -3.25 -2.34
N ALA A 57 -3.98 -4.35 -1.72
CA ALA A 57 -4.27 -5.58 -2.44
C ALA A 57 -5.63 -5.38 -3.11
N SER A 58 -5.64 -5.32 -4.44
CA SER A 58 -6.84 -4.91 -5.19
C SER A 58 -8.04 -5.85 -5.00
N TYR A 59 -7.87 -7.05 -4.42
CA TYR A 59 -9.01 -7.91 -4.04
C TYR A 59 -10.02 -7.21 -3.12
N SER A 60 -9.54 -6.22 -2.36
CA SER A 60 -10.36 -5.32 -1.55
C SER A 60 -11.46 -4.62 -2.36
N LEU A 61 -11.25 -4.47 -3.66
CA LEU A 61 -12.10 -3.75 -4.62
C LEU A 61 -12.67 -4.69 -5.68
N ARG A 62 -12.74 -6.00 -5.41
CA ARG A 62 -13.13 -7.06 -6.37
C ARG A 62 -14.50 -6.90 -7.05
N ASN A 63 -15.42 -6.12 -6.47
CA ASN A 63 -16.74 -5.84 -7.05
C ASN A 63 -16.74 -4.60 -7.96
N PHE A 64 -15.58 -3.97 -8.16
CA PHE A 64 -15.41 -2.77 -8.97
C PHE A 64 -14.55 -3.05 -10.20
N SER A 65 -14.70 -2.24 -11.25
CA SER A 65 -13.85 -2.33 -12.43
C SER A 65 -12.40 -1.94 -12.11
N ARG A 66 -11.45 -2.29 -12.98
CA ARG A 66 -10.04 -1.85 -12.85
C ARG A 66 -9.93 -0.31 -12.72
N GLU A 67 -10.68 0.43 -13.53
CA GLU A 67 -10.70 1.90 -13.51
C GLU A 67 -11.19 2.41 -12.15
N GLN A 68 -12.32 1.88 -11.66
CA GLN A 68 -12.85 2.23 -10.34
C GLN A 68 -11.86 1.86 -9.22
N ALA A 69 -11.22 0.69 -9.30
CA ALA A 69 -10.25 0.24 -8.31
C ALA A 69 -9.02 1.17 -8.27
N ILE A 70 -8.55 1.64 -9.42
CA ILE A 70 -7.47 2.63 -9.54
C ILE A 70 -7.89 3.95 -8.89
N ASP A 71 -9.07 4.48 -9.22
CA ASP A 71 -9.55 5.75 -8.67
C ASP A 71 -9.80 5.69 -7.16
N MET A 72 -10.37 4.60 -6.68
CA MET A 72 -10.55 4.33 -5.26
C MET A 72 -9.20 4.27 -4.54
N THR A 73 -8.21 3.57 -5.09
CA THR A 73 -6.86 3.47 -4.51
C THR A 73 -6.19 4.84 -4.42
N LYS A 74 -6.28 5.68 -5.47
CA LYS A 74 -5.80 7.07 -5.41
C LYS A 74 -6.48 7.87 -4.29
N SER A 75 -7.80 7.71 -4.15
CA SER A 75 -8.59 8.43 -3.14
C SER A 75 -8.24 8.05 -1.70
N LEU A 76 -7.58 6.91 -1.51
CA LEU A 76 -7.10 6.43 -0.21
C LEU A 76 -5.75 7.04 0.18
N GLY A 77 -5.09 7.79 -0.71
CA GLY A 77 -3.84 8.50 -0.40
C GLY A 77 -2.60 7.60 -0.41
N VAL A 78 -2.68 6.40 -0.99
CA VAL A 78 -1.55 5.48 -1.19
C VAL A 78 -1.11 5.48 -2.65
N ARG A 79 0.15 5.08 -2.88
CA ARG A 79 0.77 5.06 -4.22
C ARG A 79 1.01 3.66 -4.78
N TYR A 80 0.80 2.63 -3.97
CA TYR A 80 1.19 1.26 -4.28
C TYR A 80 -0.04 0.37 -4.41
N ILE A 81 -0.06 -0.48 -5.43
CA ILE A 81 -1.15 -1.42 -5.67
C ILE A 81 -0.63 -2.79 -6.11
N ASN A 82 -1.25 -3.83 -5.58
CA ASN A 82 -1.05 -5.22 -5.97
C ASN A 82 -2.30 -5.71 -6.72
N PHE A 83 -2.14 -6.11 -7.98
CA PHE A 83 -3.27 -6.52 -8.83
C PHE A 83 -3.65 -7.99 -8.69
N LYS A 84 -4.96 -8.25 -8.61
CA LYS A 84 -5.58 -9.57 -8.72
C LYS A 84 -6.09 -9.79 -10.14
N SER A 85 -6.34 -11.04 -10.50
CA SER A 85 -6.86 -11.41 -11.83
C SER A 85 -8.18 -10.73 -12.20
N VAL A 86 -9.02 -10.40 -11.21
CA VAL A 86 -10.28 -9.67 -11.42
C VAL A 86 -10.08 -8.26 -12.00
N HIS A 87 -8.90 -7.65 -11.79
CA HIS A 87 -8.54 -6.35 -12.36
C HIS A 87 -7.62 -6.47 -13.58
N LEU A 88 -6.86 -7.57 -13.68
CA LEU A 88 -6.00 -7.85 -14.84
C LEU A 88 -5.92 -9.36 -15.05
N ALA A 89 -6.75 -9.89 -15.96
CA ALA A 89 -6.83 -11.34 -16.20
C ALA A 89 -5.50 -11.92 -16.71
N TYR A 90 -5.21 -13.17 -16.35
CA TYR A 90 -3.96 -13.84 -16.69
C TYR A 90 -3.80 -14.05 -18.21
N ASP A 91 -4.91 -14.28 -18.89
CA ASP A 91 -5.05 -14.53 -20.32
C ASP A 91 -5.48 -13.28 -21.11
N ALA A 92 -5.39 -12.10 -20.49
CA ALA A 92 -5.66 -10.85 -21.18
C ALA A 92 -4.73 -10.67 -22.39
N ALA A 93 -5.24 -10.01 -23.43
CA ALA A 93 -4.46 -9.72 -24.62
C ALA A 93 -3.25 -8.82 -24.28
N PRO A 94 -2.11 -8.91 -25.01
CA PRO A 94 -0.93 -8.07 -24.74
C PRO A 94 -1.20 -6.57 -24.65
N ALA A 95 -2.17 -6.07 -25.44
CA ALA A 95 -2.60 -4.67 -25.41
C ALA A 95 -3.24 -4.28 -24.06
N GLU A 96 -3.92 -5.19 -23.38
CA GLU A 96 -4.53 -4.93 -22.07
C GLU A 96 -3.49 -4.77 -20.97
N PHE A 97 -2.37 -5.51 -21.02
CA PHE A 97 -1.26 -5.28 -20.08
C PHE A 97 -0.65 -3.90 -20.26
N ALA A 98 -0.44 -3.47 -21.52
CA ALA A 98 0.09 -2.14 -21.83
C ALA A 98 -0.87 -1.04 -21.37
N LYS A 99 -2.17 -1.23 -21.60
CA LYS A 99 -3.22 -0.32 -21.15
C LYS A 99 -3.26 -0.21 -19.62
N ALA A 100 -3.25 -1.33 -18.90
CA ALA A 100 -3.24 -1.33 -17.43
C ALA A 100 -2.01 -0.59 -16.86
N ARG A 101 -0.82 -0.78 -17.44
CA ARG A 101 0.39 -0.02 -17.04
C ARG A 101 0.23 1.48 -17.29
N ALA A 102 -0.37 1.87 -18.42
CA ALA A 102 -0.60 3.28 -18.75
C ALA A 102 -1.62 3.93 -17.81
N GLU A 103 -2.72 3.22 -17.48
CA GLU A 103 -3.74 3.68 -16.53
C GLU A 103 -3.13 3.90 -15.13
N LEU A 104 -2.31 2.96 -14.65
CA LEU A 104 -1.59 3.10 -13.37
C LEU A 104 -0.61 4.28 -13.39
N ALA A 105 0.18 4.41 -14.46
CA ALA A 105 1.12 5.53 -14.59
C ALA A 105 0.40 6.89 -14.63
N ALA A 106 -0.71 7.00 -15.37
CA ALA A 106 -1.54 8.20 -15.41
C ALA A 106 -2.19 8.53 -14.06
N ALA A 107 -2.50 7.48 -13.28
CA ALA A 107 -2.99 7.59 -11.92
C ALA A 107 -1.91 7.96 -10.89
N GLY A 108 -0.61 7.89 -11.24
CA GLY A 108 0.49 8.03 -10.30
C GLY A 108 0.63 6.85 -9.34
N LEU A 109 0.11 5.68 -9.71
CA LEU A 109 0.21 4.44 -8.94
C LEU A 109 1.31 3.53 -9.49
N GLU A 110 1.99 2.83 -8.60
CA GLU A 110 3.01 1.82 -8.91
C GLU A 110 2.44 0.42 -8.69
N LEU A 111 2.57 -0.44 -9.70
CA LEU A 111 2.25 -1.87 -9.58
C LEU A 111 3.38 -2.57 -8.83
N VAL A 112 3.12 -3.00 -7.61
CA VAL A 112 4.16 -3.55 -6.71
C VAL A 112 4.17 -5.07 -6.66
N GLY A 113 3.15 -5.70 -7.24
CA GLY A 113 3.04 -7.15 -7.36
C GLY A 113 1.69 -7.55 -7.93
N GLY A 114 1.44 -8.85 -7.99
CA GLY A 114 0.13 -9.38 -8.34
C GLY A 114 -0.11 -10.81 -7.89
N GLY A 115 -1.38 -11.18 -7.77
CA GLY A 115 -1.83 -12.47 -7.24
C GLY A 115 -2.63 -12.32 -5.95
N MET A 116 -3.29 -13.35 -5.44
CA MET A 116 -2.73 -14.70 -5.41
C MET A 116 -2.90 -15.46 -6.74
N ILE A 117 -1.77 -15.86 -7.31
CA ILE A 117 -1.69 -16.79 -8.43
C ILE A 117 -1.56 -18.22 -7.90
N THR A 118 -2.39 -19.14 -8.37
CA THR A 118 -2.25 -20.58 -8.07
C THR A 118 -1.42 -21.25 -9.15
N PHE A 119 -0.24 -21.76 -8.80
CA PHE A 119 0.52 -22.67 -9.67
C PHE A 119 -0.06 -24.08 -9.56
N GLU A 120 -0.96 -24.42 -10.50
CA GLU A 120 -1.77 -25.64 -10.48
C GLU A 120 -1.01 -26.88 -10.96
N THR A 121 -0.07 -26.73 -11.88
CA THR A 121 0.59 -27.85 -12.56
C THR A 121 2.11 -27.74 -12.51
N ASP A 122 2.76 -28.88 -12.23
CA ASP A 122 4.22 -29.01 -12.28
C ASP A 122 4.71 -29.29 -13.71
N THR A 123 4.41 -28.37 -14.63
CA THR A 123 4.95 -28.38 -16.00
C THR A 123 5.60 -27.06 -16.34
N ASP A 124 6.57 -27.06 -17.27
CA ASP A 124 7.23 -25.83 -17.70
C ASP A 124 6.20 -24.81 -18.21
N ASP A 125 5.22 -25.22 -19.01
CA ASP A 125 4.19 -24.30 -19.53
C ASP A 125 3.23 -23.83 -18.44
N GLY A 126 2.87 -24.71 -17.50
CA GLY A 126 2.02 -24.39 -16.36
C GLY A 126 2.59 -23.33 -15.44
N VAL A 127 3.92 -23.32 -15.26
CA VAL A 127 4.65 -22.30 -14.50
C VAL A 127 4.96 -21.08 -15.37
N ARG A 128 5.48 -21.28 -16.58
CA ARG A 128 5.91 -20.21 -17.51
C ARG A 128 4.82 -19.18 -17.77
N LYS A 129 3.57 -19.62 -17.99
CA LYS A 129 2.46 -18.72 -18.31
C LYS A 129 2.28 -17.61 -17.27
N TYR A 130 2.52 -17.89 -15.99
CA TYR A 130 2.38 -16.90 -14.92
C TYR A 130 3.57 -15.96 -14.81
N PHE A 131 4.77 -16.43 -15.15
CA PHE A 131 5.95 -15.56 -15.27
C PHE A 131 5.87 -14.66 -16.51
N ASP A 132 5.35 -15.17 -17.63
CA ASP A 132 5.06 -14.37 -18.82
C ASP A 132 3.99 -13.31 -18.51
N TYR A 133 2.91 -13.69 -17.83
CA TYR A 133 1.88 -12.77 -17.33
C TYR A 133 2.50 -11.68 -16.43
N ALA A 134 3.28 -12.05 -15.41
CA ALA A 134 3.90 -11.10 -14.49
C ALA A 134 4.85 -10.13 -15.22
N LYS A 135 5.69 -10.64 -16.12
CA LYS A 135 6.59 -9.83 -16.95
C LYS A 135 5.80 -8.88 -17.85
N ALA A 136 4.75 -9.38 -18.50
CA ALA A 136 3.91 -8.59 -19.40
C ALA A 136 3.16 -7.51 -18.63
N ALA A 137 2.64 -7.79 -17.44
CA ALA A 137 1.96 -6.82 -16.58
C ALA A 137 2.92 -5.81 -15.92
N GLY A 138 4.21 -6.16 -15.79
CA GLY A 138 5.20 -5.35 -15.08
C GLY A 138 5.23 -5.59 -13.57
N MET A 139 4.87 -6.79 -13.12
CA MET A 139 4.86 -7.18 -11.72
C MET A 139 6.26 -7.58 -11.24
N PRO A 140 6.84 -6.93 -10.23
CA PRO A 140 8.15 -7.32 -9.69
C PRO A 140 8.07 -8.51 -8.72
N VAL A 141 6.88 -8.80 -8.19
CA VAL A 141 6.60 -9.91 -7.27
C VAL A 141 5.30 -10.60 -7.69
N ILE A 142 5.34 -11.93 -7.79
CA ILE A 142 4.15 -12.76 -7.89
C ILE A 142 3.80 -13.23 -6.48
N VAL A 143 2.66 -12.80 -5.94
CA VAL A 143 2.07 -13.39 -4.74
C VAL A 143 1.36 -14.68 -5.16
N CYS A 144 1.68 -15.82 -4.54
CA CYS A 144 1.21 -17.12 -5.04
C CYS A 144 0.88 -18.14 -3.96
N THR A 145 0.19 -19.20 -4.38
CA THR A 145 0.16 -20.50 -3.69
C THR A 145 0.45 -21.62 -4.69
N CYS A 146 0.80 -22.80 -4.19
CA CYS A 146 1.07 -23.99 -4.98
C CYS A 146 1.08 -25.23 -4.09
N LYS A 147 1.22 -26.42 -4.69
CA LYS A 147 1.72 -27.59 -3.96
C LYS A 147 3.23 -27.47 -3.78
N ALA A 148 3.77 -28.03 -2.72
CA ALA A 148 5.20 -27.91 -2.38
C ALA A 148 6.13 -28.53 -3.45
N ASP A 149 5.68 -29.55 -4.18
CA ASP A 149 6.42 -30.21 -5.25
C ASP A 149 6.62 -29.34 -6.50
N VAL A 150 5.81 -28.30 -6.70
CA VAL A 150 5.94 -27.34 -7.81
C VAL A 150 7.09 -26.35 -7.57
N LEU A 151 7.52 -26.16 -6.31
CA LEU A 151 8.50 -25.13 -5.93
C LEU A 151 9.85 -25.23 -6.65
N PRO A 152 10.46 -26.42 -6.85
CA PRO A 152 11.71 -26.52 -7.62
C PRO A 152 11.57 -26.03 -9.06
N ARG A 153 10.40 -26.25 -9.68
CA ARG A 153 10.13 -25.71 -11.03
C ARG A 153 9.92 -24.21 -10.98
N ILE A 154 9.17 -23.69 -10.00
CA ILE A 154 9.03 -22.25 -9.80
C ILE A 154 10.41 -21.59 -9.64
N GLU A 155 11.33 -22.17 -8.85
CA GLU A 155 12.68 -21.66 -8.65
C GLU A 155 13.47 -21.52 -9.98
N LYS A 156 13.37 -22.52 -10.86
CA LYS A 156 13.96 -22.46 -12.21
C LYS A 156 13.47 -21.21 -12.96
N PHE A 157 12.18 -20.89 -12.89
CA PHE A 157 11.60 -19.73 -13.57
C PHE A 157 11.90 -18.41 -12.87
N VAL A 158 11.92 -18.39 -11.53
CA VAL A 158 12.42 -17.24 -10.74
C VAL A 158 13.82 -16.85 -11.21
N LYS A 159 14.71 -17.83 -11.41
CA LYS A 159 16.06 -17.61 -11.92
C LYS A 159 16.08 -17.07 -13.35
N GLN A 160 15.25 -17.64 -14.23
CA GLN A 160 15.21 -17.25 -15.65
C GLN A 160 14.61 -15.86 -15.90
N TYR A 161 13.58 -15.49 -15.15
CA TYR A 161 12.82 -14.25 -15.37
C TYR A 161 13.29 -13.10 -14.50
N ASP A 162 14.03 -13.38 -13.43
CA ASP A 162 14.36 -12.41 -12.38
C ASP A 162 13.13 -11.74 -11.75
N ILE A 163 12.08 -12.55 -11.54
CA ILE A 163 10.83 -12.14 -10.89
C ILE A 163 10.71 -12.90 -9.58
N LYS A 164 10.43 -12.17 -8.50
CA LYS A 164 10.25 -12.74 -7.15
C LYS A 164 8.93 -13.47 -7.04
N ILE A 165 8.89 -14.48 -6.19
CA ILE A 165 7.63 -15.09 -5.74
C ILE A 165 7.51 -14.98 -4.23
N ALA A 166 6.29 -14.71 -3.75
CA ALA A 166 5.94 -14.58 -2.36
C ALA A 166 4.80 -15.55 -2.05
N ILE A 167 5.10 -16.65 -1.34
CA ILE A 167 4.08 -17.65 -0.96
C ILE A 167 3.15 -17.04 0.08
N HIS A 168 1.87 -16.95 -0.25
CA HIS A 168 0.83 -16.41 0.62
C HIS A 168 0.27 -17.48 1.54
N ASN A 169 0.45 -17.31 2.84
CA ASN A 169 -0.18 -18.22 3.81
C ASN A 169 -1.70 -18.00 3.86
N HIS A 170 -2.49 -19.07 3.81
CA HIS A 170 -3.95 -19.00 3.67
C HIS A 170 -4.74 -19.54 4.89
N GLY A 171 -4.11 -19.64 6.05
CA GLY A 171 -4.78 -19.95 7.31
C GLY A 171 -5.08 -21.44 7.45
N PRO A 172 -5.76 -21.84 8.54
CA PRO A 172 -5.85 -23.24 8.96
C PRO A 172 -6.56 -24.16 7.95
N GLU A 173 -7.31 -23.60 6.99
CA GLU A 173 -7.97 -24.36 5.94
C GLU A 173 -7.05 -24.75 4.77
N ASP A 174 -5.91 -24.07 4.57
CA ASP A 174 -4.98 -24.39 3.48
C ASP A 174 -4.10 -25.60 3.86
N PRO A 175 -4.18 -26.72 3.11
CA PRO A 175 -3.35 -27.89 3.38
C PRO A 175 -1.87 -27.72 3.03
N ASN A 176 -1.50 -26.69 2.25
CA ASN A 176 -0.12 -26.49 1.79
C ASN A 176 0.62 -25.47 2.65
N PHE A 177 0.06 -24.26 2.81
CA PHE A 177 0.71 -23.16 3.50
C PHE A 177 -0.24 -22.48 4.50
N PRO A 178 -0.67 -23.18 5.56
CA PRO A 178 -1.60 -22.58 6.52
C PRO A 178 -0.96 -21.40 7.28
N SER A 179 0.32 -21.49 7.62
CA SER A 179 1.06 -20.44 8.33
C SER A 179 2.27 -19.91 7.55
N PRO A 180 2.80 -18.73 7.93
CA PRO A 180 4.10 -18.26 7.41
C PRO A 180 5.23 -19.26 7.61
N TYR A 181 5.22 -20.06 8.68
CA TYR A 181 6.31 -21.00 8.95
C TYR A 181 6.34 -22.16 7.96
N ASP A 182 5.21 -22.55 7.39
CA ASP A 182 5.14 -23.56 6.32
C ASP A 182 5.81 -23.05 5.05
N ALA A 183 5.46 -21.82 4.65
CA ALA A 183 6.10 -21.14 3.53
C ALA A 183 7.60 -20.94 3.76
N LEU A 184 8.01 -20.43 4.93
CA LEU A 184 9.42 -20.21 5.28
C LEU A 184 10.22 -21.53 5.23
N LYS A 185 9.67 -22.60 5.82
CA LYS A 185 10.30 -23.92 5.79
C LYS A 185 10.51 -24.40 4.36
N ALA A 186 9.54 -24.17 3.47
CA ALA A 186 9.60 -24.60 2.08
C ALA A 186 10.64 -23.83 1.26
N VAL A 187 10.82 -22.52 1.49
CA VAL A 187 11.67 -21.66 0.62
C VAL A 187 13.02 -21.24 1.23
N LYS A 188 13.28 -21.47 2.53
CA LYS A 188 14.48 -20.94 3.21
C LYS A 188 15.81 -21.29 2.53
N SER A 189 15.90 -22.46 1.91
CA SER A 189 17.09 -22.96 1.20
C SER A 189 17.03 -22.80 -0.33
N MET A 190 16.00 -22.16 -0.86
CA MET A 190 15.85 -21.87 -2.29
C MET A 190 16.44 -20.50 -2.65
N ASP A 191 16.42 -20.13 -3.92
CA ASP A 191 16.83 -18.81 -4.44
C ASP A 191 16.31 -17.64 -3.56
N PRO A 192 17.13 -16.62 -3.24
CA PRO A 192 16.73 -15.45 -2.43
C PRO A 192 15.43 -14.74 -2.89
N ARG A 193 15.08 -14.85 -4.16
CA ARG A 193 13.85 -14.27 -4.75
C ARG A 193 12.59 -15.10 -4.46
N MET A 194 12.72 -16.25 -3.80
CA MET A 194 11.60 -17.03 -3.26
C MET A 194 11.41 -16.72 -1.78
N GLY A 195 10.22 -16.26 -1.42
CA GLY A 195 9.92 -15.81 -0.07
C GLY A 195 8.44 -15.93 0.26
N LEU A 196 8.01 -15.09 1.19
CA LEU A 196 6.67 -15.12 1.79
C LEU A 196 5.90 -13.85 1.47
N CYS A 197 4.61 -14.01 1.25
CA CYS A 197 3.63 -12.97 1.54
C CYS A 197 3.00 -13.34 2.89
N ILE A 198 3.31 -12.59 3.95
CA ILE A 198 2.66 -12.81 5.25
C ILE A 198 1.29 -12.14 5.20
N ASP A 199 0.23 -12.93 5.25
CA ASP A 199 -1.11 -12.44 5.54
C ASP A 199 -1.34 -12.47 7.05
N LEU A 200 -1.56 -11.29 7.63
CA LEU A 200 -1.68 -11.14 9.09
C LEU A 200 -2.90 -11.86 9.66
N GLY A 201 -4.03 -11.82 8.96
CA GLY A 201 -5.26 -12.44 9.43
C GLY A 201 -5.19 -13.96 9.40
N HIS A 202 -4.70 -14.52 8.30
CA HIS A 202 -4.44 -15.95 8.20
C HIS A 202 -3.38 -16.41 9.19
N THR A 203 -2.35 -15.60 9.45
CA THR A 203 -1.30 -15.91 10.42
C THR A 203 -1.88 -16.10 11.83
N VAL A 204 -2.68 -15.14 12.31
CA VAL A 204 -3.28 -15.27 13.66
C VAL A 204 -4.33 -16.39 13.72
N ARG A 205 -5.07 -16.62 12.63
CA ARG A 205 -6.01 -17.76 12.53
C ARG A 205 -5.32 -19.11 12.58
N ALA A 206 -4.09 -19.21 12.09
CA ALA A 206 -3.24 -20.39 12.23
C ALA A 206 -2.57 -20.51 13.61
N GLY A 207 -2.95 -19.68 14.60
CA GLY A 207 -2.37 -19.69 15.95
C GLY A 207 -0.91 -19.19 15.99
N THR A 208 -0.47 -18.49 14.94
CA THR A 208 0.91 -18.02 14.81
C THR A 208 1.03 -16.57 15.26
N ASP A 209 2.09 -16.25 16.02
CA ASP A 209 2.44 -14.88 16.38
C ASP A 209 2.97 -14.13 15.14
N PRO A 210 2.27 -13.08 14.67
CA PRO A 210 2.65 -12.37 13.45
C PRO A 210 3.93 -11.54 13.63
N VAL A 211 4.22 -11.04 14.84
CA VAL A 211 5.44 -10.27 15.11
C VAL A 211 6.65 -11.19 15.01
N ARG A 212 6.57 -12.36 15.64
CA ARG A 212 7.62 -13.36 15.58
C ARG A 212 7.80 -13.92 14.17
N ALA A 213 6.70 -14.19 13.45
CA ALA A 213 6.76 -14.64 12.06
C ALA A 213 7.49 -13.64 11.15
N VAL A 214 7.25 -12.33 11.33
CA VAL A 214 7.99 -11.29 10.61
C VAL A 214 9.48 -11.30 10.95
N ALA A 215 9.82 -11.42 12.24
CA ALA A 215 11.21 -11.48 12.69
C ALA A 215 11.95 -12.68 12.08
N ASP A 216 11.34 -13.86 12.14
CA ASP A 216 11.94 -15.11 11.68
C ASP A 216 12.01 -15.19 10.15
N ALA A 217 11.05 -14.59 9.43
CA ALA A 217 11.08 -14.51 7.97
C ALA A 217 12.26 -13.65 7.47
N GLY A 218 12.58 -12.55 8.16
CA GLY A 218 13.69 -11.66 7.82
C GLY A 218 13.70 -11.28 6.33
N PRO A 219 14.80 -11.50 5.58
CA PRO A 219 14.88 -11.15 4.16
C PRO A 219 13.98 -11.99 3.25
N ARG A 220 13.38 -13.08 3.75
CA ARG A 220 12.41 -13.89 3.01
C ARG A 220 11.02 -13.29 3.01
N LEU A 221 10.73 -12.27 3.81
CA LEU A 221 9.48 -11.52 3.70
C LEU A 221 9.55 -10.61 2.48
N LEU A 222 8.75 -10.90 1.45
CA LEU A 222 8.79 -10.18 0.16
C LEU A 222 7.53 -9.34 -0.08
N ASP A 223 6.40 -9.72 0.52
CA ASP A 223 5.14 -8.99 0.48
C ASP A 223 4.39 -9.18 1.81
N MET A 224 3.41 -8.34 2.11
CA MET A 224 2.55 -8.51 3.27
C MET A 224 1.13 -8.08 2.95
N HIS A 225 0.15 -8.89 3.35
CA HIS A 225 -1.25 -8.51 3.35
C HIS A 225 -1.68 -8.15 4.77
N ALA A 226 -2.06 -6.89 4.95
CA ALA A 226 -2.59 -6.38 6.21
C ALA A 226 -4.12 -6.49 6.21
N LYS A 227 -4.64 -7.05 7.29
CA LYS A 227 -6.05 -7.11 7.69
C LYS A 227 -6.10 -7.21 9.20
N ASP A 228 -7.29 -7.17 9.80
CA ASP A 228 -7.44 -7.26 11.25
C ASP A 228 -8.68 -8.08 11.63
N LEU A 229 -8.65 -8.72 12.79
CA LEU A 229 -9.70 -9.60 13.29
C LEU A 229 -10.02 -9.30 14.75
N ARG A 230 -11.32 -9.27 15.08
CA ARG A 230 -11.79 -9.16 16.47
C ARG A 230 -11.69 -10.49 17.22
N ASP A 231 -11.69 -11.61 16.52
CA ASP A 231 -11.51 -12.95 17.06
C ASP A 231 -10.65 -13.80 16.13
N PHE A 232 -9.49 -14.23 16.61
CA PHE A 232 -8.53 -14.99 15.82
C PHE A 232 -9.04 -16.38 15.43
N HIS A 233 -10.15 -16.87 15.95
CA HIS A 233 -10.73 -18.16 15.55
C HIS A 233 -11.86 -18.03 14.53
N ALA A 234 -12.32 -16.82 14.23
CA ALA A 234 -13.51 -16.55 13.44
C ALA A 234 -13.13 -15.71 12.20
N VAL A 235 -13.23 -16.30 10.99
CA VAL A 235 -12.90 -15.61 9.73
C VAL A 235 -13.83 -14.42 9.48
N GLU A 236 -15.08 -14.54 9.90
CA GLU A 236 -16.12 -13.52 9.83
C GLU A 236 -15.89 -12.35 10.78
N SER A 237 -14.94 -12.46 11.71
CA SER A 237 -14.58 -11.39 12.64
C SER A 237 -13.64 -10.33 12.04
N GLN A 238 -13.33 -10.44 10.75
CA GLN A 238 -12.60 -9.41 10.02
C GLN A 238 -13.21 -8.03 10.25
N CYS A 239 -12.35 -7.02 10.39
CA CYS A 239 -12.75 -5.66 10.75
C CYS A 239 -11.80 -4.63 10.15
N VAL A 240 -12.16 -3.37 10.34
CA VAL A 240 -11.27 -2.23 10.06
C VAL A 240 -9.97 -2.40 10.85
N VAL A 241 -8.83 -2.18 10.19
CA VAL A 241 -7.52 -2.28 10.83
C VAL A 241 -7.41 -1.26 11.97
N GLY A 242 -7.10 -1.75 13.17
CA GLY A 242 -7.06 -0.96 14.40
C GLY A 242 -8.28 -1.14 15.31
N GLU A 243 -9.34 -1.80 14.83
CA GLU A 243 -10.48 -2.21 15.64
C GLU A 243 -10.43 -3.68 16.09
N GLY A 244 -9.47 -4.44 15.57
CA GLY A 244 -9.26 -5.83 15.94
C GLY A 244 -8.16 -6.00 16.98
N LYS A 245 -7.65 -7.23 17.05
CA LYS A 245 -6.68 -7.67 18.06
C LYS A 245 -5.28 -7.87 17.50
N ILE A 246 -5.07 -7.77 16.19
CA ILE A 246 -3.73 -7.96 15.61
C ILE A 246 -2.83 -6.80 16.08
N PRO A 247 -1.63 -7.06 16.61
CA PRO A 247 -0.76 -6.03 17.16
C PRO A 247 -0.03 -5.28 16.04
N ILE A 248 -0.76 -4.49 15.24
CA ILE A 248 -0.25 -3.74 14.08
C ILE A 248 0.95 -2.85 14.44
N PRO A 249 0.97 -2.09 15.56
CA PRO A 249 2.14 -1.30 15.95
C PRO A 249 3.40 -2.15 16.16
N GLU A 250 3.28 -3.32 16.75
CA GLU A 250 4.38 -4.25 17.00
C GLU A 250 4.87 -4.89 15.70
N VAL A 251 3.95 -5.29 14.83
CA VAL A 251 4.27 -5.78 13.48
C VAL A 251 5.06 -4.71 12.71
N PHE A 252 4.60 -3.46 12.69
CA PHE A 252 5.28 -2.36 11.98
C PHE A 252 6.65 -2.03 12.59
N ARG A 253 6.75 -2.07 13.92
CA ARG A 253 8.04 -1.93 14.62
C ARG A 253 9.02 -3.04 14.20
N GLN A 254 8.54 -4.27 14.10
CA GLN A 254 9.36 -5.40 13.68
C GLN A 254 9.75 -5.32 12.20
N LEU A 255 8.84 -4.92 11.31
CA LEU A 255 9.15 -4.66 9.90
C LEU A 255 10.27 -3.62 9.75
N ARG A 256 10.23 -2.53 10.54
CA ARG A 256 11.33 -1.55 10.57
C ARG A 256 12.62 -2.13 11.12
N ALA A 257 12.54 -2.99 12.15
CA ALA A 257 13.71 -3.63 12.75
C ALA A 257 14.45 -4.52 11.74
N ILE A 258 13.72 -5.28 10.91
CA ILE A 258 14.31 -6.10 9.84
C ILE A 258 14.63 -5.31 8.57
N ARG A 259 14.41 -3.98 8.56
CA ARG A 259 14.57 -3.09 7.39
C ARG A 259 13.78 -3.59 6.18
N TYR A 260 12.53 -3.99 6.41
CA TYR A 260 11.65 -4.50 5.38
C TYR A 260 11.53 -3.51 4.21
N ALA A 261 11.81 -3.99 3.00
CA ALA A 261 11.86 -3.17 1.78
C ALA A 261 10.65 -3.35 0.85
N GLY A 262 9.78 -4.32 1.17
CA GLY A 262 8.56 -4.62 0.41
C GLY A 262 7.41 -3.68 0.75
N TYR A 263 6.20 -4.17 0.57
CA TYR A 263 4.96 -3.39 0.66
C TYR A 263 3.99 -4.05 1.62
N VAL A 264 3.34 -3.23 2.45
CA VAL A 264 2.24 -3.66 3.31
C VAL A 264 0.94 -3.28 2.58
N ASN A 265 0.35 -4.27 1.92
CA ASN A 265 -0.85 -4.10 1.12
C ASN A 265 -2.10 -4.36 1.99
N LEU A 266 -2.98 -3.37 2.12
CA LEU A 266 -4.28 -3.58 2.76
C LEU A 266 -5.10 -4.56 1.90
N GLU A 267 -5.51 -5.69 2.50
CA GLU A 267 -6.47 -6.63 1.93
C GLU A 267 -7.74 -6.61 2.78
N TYR A 268 -8.70 -5.79 2.36
CA TYR A 268 -9.96 -5.53 3.07
C TYR A 268 -11.08 -6.37 2.46
N GLU A 269 -11.41 -7.51 3.07
CA GLU A 269 -12.32 -8.49 2.46
C GLU A 269 -13.76 -8.38 2.94
N ILE A 270 -14.07 -7.43 3.81
CA ILE A 270 -15.42 -7.15 4.31
C ILE A 270 -16.10 -6.05 3.48
N GLU A 271 -17.43 -6.04 3.48
CA GLU A 271 -18.26 -5.03 2.79
C GLU A 271 -17.91 -4.82 1.30
N PRO A 272 -17.87 -5.88 0.47
CA PRO A 272 -17.32 -5.80 -0.88
C PRO A 272 -18.01 -4.81 -1.82
N ASP A 273 -19.29 -4.48 -1.56
CA ASP A 273 -20.06 -3.52 -2.35
C ASP A 273 -19.85 -2.06 -1.90
N ASN A 274 -19.25 -1.83 -0.73
CA ASN A 274 -18.93 -0.50 -0.22
C ASN A 274 -17.69 -0.51 0.70
N PRO A 275 -16.51 -0.94 0.23
CA PRO A 275 -15.34 -1.16 1.10
C PRO A 275 -14.60 0.13 1.44
N LEU A 276 -14.80 1.20 0.66
CA LEU A 276 -13.99 2.42 0.71
C LEU A 276 -13.98 3.13 2.08
N PRO A 277 -15.12 3.23 2.82
CA PRO A 277 -15.12 3.82 4.16
C PRO A 277 -14.19 3.09 5.13
N GLY A 278 -14.30 1.76 5.22
CA GLY A 278 -13.47 0.96 6.13
C GLY A 278 -12.01 0.86 5.69
N MET A 279 -11.75 0.83 4.38
CA MET A 279 -10.39 0.93 3.86
C MET A 279 -9.72 2.26 4.22
N ARG A 280 -10.47 3.38 4.14
CA ARG A 280 -9.97 4.71 4.53
C ARG A 280 -9.63 4.77 6.01
N GLN A 281 -10.48 4.23 6.87
CA GLN A 281 -10.21 4.14 8.31
C GLN A 281 -9.00 3.27 8.60
N SER A 282 -8.89 2.10 7.95
CA SER A 282 -7.77 1.17 8.09
C SER A 282 -6.43 1.83 7.72
N LEU A 283 -6.35 2.47 6.55
CA LEU A 283 -5.14 3.16 6.12
C LEU A 283 -4.83 4.38 6.98
N ALA A 284 -5.83 5.13 7.43
CA ALA A 284 -5.62 6.25 8.36
C ALA A 284 -5.00 5.76 9.69
N TYR A 285 -5.49 4.65 10.23
CA TYR A 285 -4.91 4.01 11.42
C TYR A 285 -3.46 3.57 11.15
N MET A 286 -3.20 2.83 10.06
CA MET A 286 -1.86 2.37 9.70
C MET A 286 -0.88 3.55 9.52
N HIS A 287 -1.30 4.63 8.87
CA HIS A 287 -0.52 5.87 8.76
C HIS A 287 -0.24 6.51 10.12
N GLY A 288 -1.25 6.55 11.01
CA GLY A 288 -1.09 7.04 12.37
C GLY A 288 -0.06 6.24 13.18
N VAL A 289 -0.07 4.91 13.07
CA VAL A 289 0.92 4.03 13.68
C VAL A 289 2.33 4.35 13.15
N LEU A 290 2.50 4.50 11.83
CA LEU A 290 3.79 4.89 11.26
C LEU A 290 4.26 6.24 11.80
N ALA A 291 3.40 7.26 11.80
CA ALA A 291 3.73 8.58 12.32
C ALA A 291 4.16 8.53 13.79
N GLY A 292 3.47 7.76 14.64
CA GLY A 292 3.86 7.54 16.04
C GLY A 292 5.22 6.85 16.19
N LEU A 293 5.53 5.88 15.33
CA LEU A 293 6.84 5.21 15.30
C LEU A 293 7.97 6.11 14.75
N ALA A 294 7.66 7.15 13.98
CA ALA A 294 8.64 8.15 13.54
C ALA A 294 9.00 9.13 14.67
N ALA A 295 7.98 9.61 15.40
CA ALA A 295 8.14 10.58 16.48
C ALA A 295 8.93 10.05 17.70
N THR A 296 8.95 8.73 17.92
CA THR A 296 9.74 8.12 19.01
C THR A 296 11.24 8.01 18.71
N ARG A 297 11.70 8.44 17.52
CA ARG A 297 13.12 8.48 17.12
C ARG A 297 13.78 9.86 17.27
N SER A 298 13.01 10.90 17.56
CA SER A 298 13.49 12.28 17.80
C SER A 298 13.56 12.56 19.30
#